data_AF-A0A2N8UCA7-F1
#
_entry.id   AF-A0A2N8UCA7-F1
#
_cell.length_a   1.000
_cell.length_b   1.000
_cell.length_c   1.000
_cell.angle_alpha   90.00
_cell.angle_beta   90.00
_cell.angle_gamma   90.00
#
_symmetry.space_group_name_H-M   'P 1'
#
loop_
_entity.id
_entity.type
_entity.pdbx_description
1 polymer ?
#
loop_
_entity_poly.entity_id
_entity_poly.type
_entity_poly.pdbx_seq_one_letter_code
_entity_poly.pdbx_strand_id
1 'polypeptide(L)'
;MFILQVALTVVTAGPDVDEKQSSSDSQALVAKPSKEQLRVEYWWEEVKGTPTSLSVEYLLDLSTPWMAEAFKHVFVPHYSALASRQTTDLTTKERAEIVLEISQTFKRICLPSALKQPCVSFVGQEVHLASLSEALLEAFWKSPPVFKGDPMKFVTRGLPFGHMKTWYAVNIAAMSRDELIRKIDNATESEMKLVLASLYQVKGIPGSPMFGGDVYIHSAYEPGYYYDGYDRSFMGSRLKCVIHT
;
A
#
# COMPACT_ATOMS: atom_id res chain seq x y z
N MET A 1 7.03 -1.54 34.10
CA MET A 1 6.29 -1.02 35.27
C MET A 1 7.21 -0.10 36.03
N PHE A 2 7.05 1.22 35.91
CA PHE A 2 7.40 2.25 36.91
C PHE A 2 6.85 3.59 36.38
N ILE A 3 5.74 4.02 36.96
CA ILE A 3 5.25 5.40 36.93
C ILE A 3 5.39 5.89 38.36
N LEU A 4 6.16 6.96 38.58
CA LEU A 4 5.84 8.00 39.55
C LEU A 4 6.86 9.14 39.41
N GLN A 5 6.40 10.37 39.18
CA GLN A 5 6.48 11.35 40.25
C GLN A 5 5.53 12.53 40.00
N VAL A 6 4.69 12.73 41.00
CA VAL A 6 3.79 13.84 41.22
C VAL A 6 4.59 15.04 41.73
N ALA A 7 4.24 16.25 41.30
CA ALA A 7 4.45 17.45 42.09
C ALA A 7 3.20 18.33 41.99
N LEU A 8 2.42 18.30 43.07
CA LEU A 8 1.34 19.20 43.39
C LEU A 8 1.97 20.45 44.02
N THR A 9 1.52 21.66 43.67
CA THR A 9 1.76 22.83 44.52
C THR A 9 0.51 23.69 44.51
N VAL A 10 -0.15 23.73 45.67
CA VAL A 10 -1.23 24.65 46.02
C VAL A 10 -0.63 25.65 46.99
N VAL A 11 -0.75 26.95 46.71
CA VAL A 11 -0.63 28.01 47.73
C VAL A 11 -1.73 29.04 47.50
N THR A 12 -2.29 29.48 48.63
CA THR A 12 -3.56 30.15 48.92
C THR A 12 -3.59 31.67 48.64
N ALA A 13 -4.79 32.26 48.74
CA ALA A 13 -5.18 33.61 48.33
C ALA A 13 -5.04 34.75 49.37
N GLY A 14 -4.86 35.98 48.85
CA GLY A 14 -5.35 37.31 49.34
C GLY A 14 -4.56 38.05 50.43
N PRO A 15 -4.58 39.42 50.52
CA PRO A 15 -5.57 40.38 49.95
C PRO A 15 -5.01 41.70 49.28
N ASP A 16 -5.90 42.38 48.52
CA ASP A 16 -6.20 43.85 48.32
C ASP A 16 -5.21 44.94 48.85
N VAL A 17 -4.91 46.14 48.28
CA VAL A 17 -5.52 47.13 47.34
C VAL A 17 -4.37 48.05 46.81
N ASP A 18 -4.39 48.52 45.55
CA ASP A 18 -4.34 49.97 45.18
C ASP A 18 -4.24 50.26 43.67
N GLU A 19 -4.96 51.32 43.29
CA GLU A 19 -5.21 51.84 41.94
C GLU A 19 -3.93 52.24 41.17
N LYS A 20 -3.90 51.91 39.88
CA LYS A 20 -3.65 52.91 38.83
C LYS A 20 -4.02 52.40 37.43
N GLN A 21 -5.01 53.09 36.89
CA GLN A 21 -5.42 53.12 35.49
C GLN A 21 -4.25 53.61 34.62
N SER A 22 -3.81 52.80 33.65
CA SER A 22 -3.09 53.28 32.48
C SER A 22 -3.49 52.45 31.28
N SER A 23 -4.39 53.01 30.48
CA SER A 23 -4.70 52.58 29.13
C SER A 23 -3.43 52.53 28.28
N SER A 24 -3.19 51.42 27.60
CA SER A 24 -2.48 51.42 26.32
C SER A 24 -2.76 50.11 25.61
N ASP A 25 -3.57 50.21 24.57
CA ASP A 25 -3.82 49.25 23.49
C ASP A 25 -2.87 48.05 23.40
N SER A 26 -3.30 46.92 23.95
CA SER A 26 -2.78 45.61 23.57
C SER A 26 -3.43 45.20 22.24
N GLN A 27 -3.00 45.82 21.14
CA GLN A 27 -3.05 45.11 19.86
C GLN A 27 -2.16 43.89 20.03
N ALA A 28 -2.78 42.74 20.32
CA ALA A 28 -2.15 41.46 20.11
C ALA A 28 -1.78 41.38 18.63
N LEU A 29 -0.52 41.71 18.34
CA LEU A 29 0.15 41.36 17.10
C LEU A 29 -0.01 39.85 16.97
N VAL A 30 -1.02 39.42 16.22
CA VAL A 30 -1.13 38.07 15.71
C VAL A 30 0.11 37.89 14.86
N ALA A 31 1.17 37.36 15.48
CA ALA A 31 2.38 36.99 14.78
C ALA A 31 1.94 36.11 13.61
N LYS A 32 2.12 36.61 12.38
CA LYS A 32 1.92 35.80 11.19
C LYS A 32 2.75 34.54 11.42
N PRO A 33 2.15 33.33 11.45
CA PRO A 33 2.94 32.12 11.53
C PRO A 33 3.92 32.17 10.36
N SER A 34 5.22 32.16 10.65
CA SER A 34 6.22 32.12 9.61
C SER A 34 5.95 30.87 8.77
N LYS A 35 6.08 30.97 7.45
CA LYS A 35 5.89 29.82 6.54
C LYS A 35 6.75 28.61 6.92
N GLU A 36 7.76 28.80 7.75
CA GLU A 36 8.67 27.77 8.28
C GLU A 36 8.02 26.83 9.31
N GLN A 37 6.84 27.14 9.86
CA GLN A 37 6.15 26.28 10.83
C GLN A 37 5.06 25.38 10.23
N LEU A 38 4.60 25.65 9.01
CA LEU A 38 3.54 24.88 8.36
C LEU A 38 4.15 23.94 7.31
N ARG A 39 4.06 22.63 7.55
CA ARG A 39 4.54 21.59 6.63
C ARG A 39 3.37 20.70 6.20
N VAL A 40 3.19 20.52 4.90
CA VAL A 40 2.24 19.53 4.39
C VAL A 40 2.95 18.17 4.30
N GLU A 41 2.34 17.15 4.87
CA GLU A 41 2.76 15.77 4.72
C GLU A 41 1.68 15.01 3.95
N TYR A 42 2.11 14.26 2.93
CA TYR A 42 1.26 13.38 2.14
C TYR A 42 1.66 11.94 2.39
N TRP A 43 0.68 11.04 2.45
CA TRP A 43 0.90 9.61 2.51
C TRP A 43 -0.29 8.88 1.90
N TRP A 44 -0.15 7.57 1.74
CA TRP A 44 -1.23 6.68 1.34
C TRP A 44 -1.60 5.78 2.50
N GLU A 45 -2.89 5.47 2.61
CA GLU A 45 -3.41 4.67 3.70
C GLU A 45 -4.47 3.67 3.21
N GLU A 46 -4.47 2.47 3.78
CA GLU A 46 -5.57 1.51 3.64
C GLU A 46 -6.79 2.02 4.43
N VAL A 47 -7.82 2.49 3.71
CA VAL A 47 -9.03 3.06 4.32
C VAL A 47 -10.22 2.09 4.34
N LYS A 48 -10.13 0.97 3.61
CA LYS A 48 -11.08 -0.15 3.65
C LYS A 48 -10.44 -1.41 3.13
N GLY A 49 -10.87 -2.55 3.66
CA GLY A 49 -10.50 -3.87 3.15
C GLY A 49 -10.07 -4.80 4.26
N THR A 50 -9.65 -6.01 3.88
CA THR A 50 -8.89 -6.87 4.79
C THR A 50 -7.49 -6.26 4.94
N PRO A 51 -7.08 -5.88 6.16
CA PRO A 51 -5.76 -5.29 6.37
C PRO A 51 -4.68 -6.23 5.84
N THR A 52 -3.78 -5.68 5.04
CA THR A 52 -2.62 -6.42 4.57
C THR A 52 -1.37 -5.99 5.35
N SER A 53 -0.41 -6.89 5.45
CA SER A 53 0.95 -6.60 5.89
C SER A 53 1.86 -6.12 4.75
N LEU A 54 1.33 -6.03 3.53
CA LEU A 54 2.06 -5.52 2.37
C LEU A 54 2.26 -4.02 2.50
N SER A 55 3.43 -3.55 2.09
CA SER A 55 3.69 -2.12 2.01
C SER A 55 2.82 -1.42 0.96
N VAL A 56 2.51 -0.16 1.22
CA VAL A 56 1.83 0.74 0.28
C VAL A 56 2.59 0.80 -1.06
N GLU A 57 3.92 0.82 -1.02
CA GLU A 57 4.77 0.82 -2.22
C GLU A 57 4.55 -0.43 -3.06
N TYR A 58 4.39 -1.59 -2.42
CA TYR A 58 4.04 -2.82 -3.12
C TYR A 58 2.68 -2.66 -3.82
N LEU A 59 1.66 -2.22 -3.08
CA LEU A 59 0.29 -2.15 -3.58
C LEU A 59 0.08 -1.08 -4.68
N LEU A 60 0.87 0.00 -4.66
CA LEU A 60 0.82 1.07 -5.65
C LEU A 60 1.77 0.89 -6.83
N ASP A 61 2.66 -0.12 -6.80
CA ASP A 61 3.55 -0.37 -7.93
C ASP A 61 2.77 -0.92 -9.14
N LEU A 62 2.82 -0.18 -10.24
CA LEU A 62 2.15 -0.51 -11.50
C LEU A 62 3.11 -0.95 -12.59
N SER A 63 4.40 -1.09 -12.27
CA SER A 63 5.44 -1.49 -13.23
C SER A 63 5.25 -2.93 -13.74
N THR A 64 4.51 -3.75 -12.98
CA THR A 64 4.25 -5.16 -13.26
C THR A 64 2.76 -5.45 -13.16
N PRO A 65 2.17 -6.18 -14.13
CA PRO A 65 0.79 -6.63 -14.03
C PRO A 65 0.51 -7.51 -12.80
N TRP A 66 -0.73 -7.49 -12.33
CA TRP A 66 -1.18 -8.35 -11.25
C TRP A 66 -1.41 -9.79 -11.76
N MET A 67 -1.23 -10.78 -10.91
CA MET A 67 -1.60 -12.18 -11.16
C MET A 67 -3.07 -12.36 -10.79
N ALA A 68 -3.80 -13.11 -11.62
CA ALA A 68 -5.17 -13.50 -11.28
C ALA A 68 -5.20 -14.38 -10.03
N GLU A 69 -4.30 -15.35 -9.89
CA GLU A 69 -4.25 -16.20 -8.71
C GLU A 69 -3.60 -15.51 -7.51
N ALA A 70 -4.22 -15.69 -6.34
CA ALA A 70 -3.70 -15.18 -5.08
C ALA A 70 -2.34 -15.80 -4.73
N PHE A 71 -1.51 -15.05 -4.01
CA PHE A 71 -0.26 -15.52 -3.41
C PHE A 71 0.73 -16.15 -4.42
N LYS A 72 0.75 -15.64 -5.66
CA LYS A 72 1.55 -16.18 -6.75
C LYS A 72 2.33 -15.10 -7.48
N HIS A 73 3.62 -15.35 -7.70
CA HIS A 73 4.49 -14.54 -8.56
C HIS A 73 4.91 -15.34 -9.79
N VAL A 74 5.20 -14.65 -10.88
CA VAL A 74 5.81 -15.25 -12.08
C VAL A 74 7.04 -14.45 -12.48
N PHE A 75 8.15 -15.18 -12.64
CA PHE A 75 9.44 -14.63 -13.03
C PHE A 75 9.92 -15.24 -14.34
N VAL A 76 10.81 -14.53 -15.03
CA VAL A 76 11.61 -15.06 -16.14
C VAL A 76 13.08 -14.66 -16.00
N PRO A 77 14.02 -15.45 -16.55
CA PRO A 77 15.43 -15.05 -16.63
C PRO A 77 15.60 -13.67 -17.29
N HIS A 78 16.60 -12.90 -16.86
CA HIS A 78 16.83 -11.54 -17.36
C HIS A 78 16.94 -11.45 -18.89
N TYR A 79 17.66 -12.40 -19.50
CA TYR A 79 17.88 -12.47 -20.95
C TYR A 79 16.83 -13.30 -21.69
N SER A 80 15.69 -13.61 -21.05
CA SER A 80 14.61 -14.34 -21.70
C SER A 80 13.99 -13.51 -22.82
N ALA A 81 13.94 -14.08 -24.03
CA ALA A 81 13.24 -13.51 -25.16
C ALA A 81 11.77 -13.98 -25.15
N LEU A 82 10.95 -13.46 -24.23
CA LEU A 82 9.52 -13.79 -24.15
C LEU A 82 8.77 -13.61 -25.50
N ALA A 83 9.27 -12.72 -26.37
CA ALA A 83 8.67 -12.41 -27.66
C ALA A 83 8.98 -13.44 -28.77
N SER A 84 10.02 -14.27 -28.63
CA SER A 84 10.30 -15.31 -29.63
C SER A 84 9.56 -16.58 -29.20
N ARG A 85 8.70 -17.12 -30.08
CA ARG A 85 7.99 -18.40 -29.88
C ARG A 85 8.93 -19.63 -29.83
N GLN A 86 10.23 -19.41 -29.64
CA GLN A 86 11.27 -20.40 -29.42
C GLN A 86 11.80 -20.25 -28.00
N THR A 87 10.94 -20.39 -26.99
CA THR A 87 11.41 -20.51 -25.62
C THR A 87 11.92 -21.93 -25.43
N THR A 88 13.23 -22.13 -25.52
CA THR A 88 13.84 -23.36 -25.03
C THR A 88 13.57 -23.47 -23.54
N ASP A 89 13.02 -24.60 -23.12
CA ASP A 89 12.80 -24.91 -21.71
C ASP A 89 14.09 -24.78 -20.90
N LEU A 90 13.96 -24.31 -19.65
CA LEU A 90 15.06 -24.37 -18.69
C LEU A 90 15.47 -25.83 -18.46
N THR A 91 16.77 -26.08 -18.48
CA THR A 91 17.33 -27.41 -18.19
C THR A 91 17.12 -27.78 -16.72
N THR A 92 17.19 -29.07 -16.38
CA THR A 92 17.07 -29.54 -14.98
C THR A 92 18.08 -28.87 -14.05
N LYS A 93 19.30 -28.62 -14.54
CA LYS A 93 20.34 -27.94 -13.76
C LYS A 93 19.96 -26.50 -13.45
N GLU A 94 19.48 -25.76 -14.45
CA GLU A 94 19.06 -24.36 -14.28
C GLU A 94 17.85 -24.25 -13.36
N ARG A 95 16.87 -25.16 -13.51
CA ARG A 95 15.72 -25.24 -12.61
C ARG A 95 16.17 -25.46 -11.16
N ALA A 96 17.13 -26.35 -10.93
CA ALA A 96 17.67 -26.60 -9.60
C ALA A 96 18.39 -25.37 -9.01
N GLU A 97 19.18 -24.65 -9.81
CA GLU A 97 19.83 -23.40 -9.39
C GLU A 97 18.80 -22.34 -8.96
N ILE A 98 17.73 -22.16 -9.75
CA ILE A 98 16.65 -21.20 -9.43
C ILE A 98 15.89 -21.62 -8.17
N VAL A 99 15.56 -22.91 -8.02
CA VAL A 99 14.88 -23.42 -6.82
C VAL A 99 15.76 -23.20 -5.57
N LEU A 100 17.07 -23.39 -5.68
CA LEU A 100 18.00 -23.13 -4.57
C LEU A 100 18.00 -21.66 -4.18
N GLU A 101 18.05 -20.74 -5.14
CA GLU A 101 17.99 -19.29 -4.89
C GLU A 101 16.68 -18.88 -4.21
N ILE A 102 15.54 -19.36 -4.70
CA ILE A 102 14.22 -19.16 -4.08
C ILE A 102 14.24 -19.72 -2.65
N SER A 103 14.78 -20.92 -2.45
CA SER A 103 14.84 -21.57 -1.14
C SER A 103 15.68 -20.78 -0.13
N GLN A 104 16.74 -20.10 -0.57
CA GLN A 104 17.53 -19.23 0.29
C GLN A 104 16.71 -18.04 0.80
N THR A 105 15.90 -17.43 -0.07
CA THR A 105 14.99 -16.35 0.35
C THR A 105 13.93 -16.86 1.33
N PHE A 106 13.35 -18.05 1.12
CA PHE A 106 12.44 -18.66 2.10
C PHE A 106 13.11 -18.85 3.46
N LYS A 107 14.34 -19.38 3.50
CA LYS A 107 15.09 -19.55 4.77
C LYS A 107 15.39 -18.23 5.47
N ARG A 108 15.62 -17.15 4.72
CA ARG A 108 15.92 -15.82 5.27
C ARG A 108 14.69 -15.14 5.86
N ILE A 109 13.53 -15.28 5.21
CA ILE A 109 12.31 -14.55 5.56
C ILE A 109 11.44 -15.34 6.55
N CYS A 110 11.36 -16.66 6.40
CA CYS A 110 10.51 -17.48 7.24
C CYS A 110 11.19 -17.83 8.57
N LEU A 111 10.42 -17.80 9.65
CA LEU A 111 10.85 -18.38 10.92
C LEU A 111 11.08 -19.89 10.75
N PRO A 112 12.03 -20.51 11.49
CA PRO A 112 12.30 -21.94 11.39
C PRO A 112 11.06 -22.83 11.57
N SER A 113 10.13 -22.43 12.44
CA SER A 113 8.87 -23.15 12.70
C SER A 113 7.82 -23.01 11.59
N ALA A 114 7.95 -22.01 10.72
CA ALA A 114 7.06 -21.74 9.59
C ALA A 114 7.71 -22.08 8.23
N LEU A 115 8.96 -22.58 8.25
CA LEU A 115 9.70 -22.89 7.04
C LEU A 115 9.06 -24.08 6.32
N LYS A 116 8.65 -23.84 5.08
CA LYS A 116 8.07 -24.85 4.17
C LYS A 116 8.89 -24.90 2.89
N GLN A 117 8.78 -26.01 2.16
CA GLN A 117 9.35 -26.08 0.82
C GLN A 117 8.64 -25.07 -0.10
N PRO A 118 9.39 -24.32 -0.93
CA PRO A 118 8.77 -23.41 -1.88
C PRO A 118 8.01 -24.20 -2.95
N CYS A 119 6.80 -23.74 -3.29
CA CYS A 119 6.02 -24.32 -4.38
C CYS A 119 6.44 -23.67 -5.71
N VAL A 120 7.35 -24.32 -6.42
CA VAL A 120 7.91 -23.82 -7.69
C VAL A 120 7.48 -24.73 -8.84
N SER A 121 6.98 -24.14 -9.92
CA SER A 121 6.70 -24.83 -11.18
C SER A 121 7.27 -24.05 -12.36
N PHE A 122 7.54 -24.76 -13.45
CA PHE A 122 8.22 -24.22 -14.63
C PHE A 122 7.36 -24.46 -15.88
N VAL A 123 7.11 -23.40 -16.64
CA VAL A 123 6.42 -23.45 -17.94
C VAL A 123 7.29 -22.72 -18.96
N GLY A 124 7.99 -23.47 -19.81
CA GLY A 124 9.01 -22.89 -20.68
C GLY A 124 10.15 -22.27 -19.87
N GLN A 125 10.26 -20.94 -19.93
CA GLN A 125 11.19 -20.14 -19.13
C GLN A 125 10.53 -19.41 -17.96
N GLU A 126 9.19 -19.50 -17.85
CA GLU A 126 8.47 -18.94 -16.73
C GLU A 126 8.68 -19.79 -15.48
N VAL A 127 8.96 -19.10 -14.39
CA VAL A 127 9.12 -19.65 -13.05
C VAL A 127 7.96 -19.16 -12.23
N HIS A 128 6.99 -20.04 -11.99
CA HIS A 128 5.83 -19.74 -11.18
C HIS A 128 6.12 -20.13 -9.75
N LEU A 129 6.02 -19.13 -8.87
CA LEU A 129 6.19 -19.30 -7.44
C LEU A 129 4.84 -19.09 -6.76
N ALA A 130 4.31 -20.15 -6.13
CA ALA A 130 2.98 -20.17 -5.54
C ALA A 130 3.01 -20.35 -4.01
N SER A 131 1.84 -20.18 -3.38
CA SER A 131 1.64 -20.35 -1.93
C SER A 131 2.54 -19.46 -1.07
N LEU A 132 2.79 -18.24 -1.54
CA LEU A 132 3.59 -17.25 -0.82
C LEU A 132 2.81 -16.68 0.38
N SER A 133 3.51 -16.31 1.44
CA SER A 133 2.95 -15.39 2.44
C SER A 133 3.10 -13.96 1.95
N GLU A 134 2.39 -13.01 2.56
CA GLU A 134 2.54 -11.58 2.23
C GLU A 134 3.99 -11.09 2.41
N ALA A 135 4.67 -11.53 3.48
CA ALA A 135 6.09 -11.25 3.68
C ALA A 135 6.97 -11.78 2.53
N LEU A 136 6.63 -12.96 1.98
CA LEU A 136 7.36 -13.52 0.84
C LEU A 136 7.01 -12.80 -0.47
N LEU A 137 5.75 -12.43 -0.70
CA LEU A 137 5.34 -11.60 -1.83
C LEU A 137 6.19 -10.32 -1.86
N GLU A 138 6.26 -9.61 -0.74
CA GLU A 138 7.03 -8.37 -0.68
C GLU A 138 8.55 -8.60 -0.79
N ALA A 139 9.08 -9.65 -0.16
CA ALA A 139 10.50 -9.96 -0.23
C ALA A 139 10.98 -10.26 -1.66
N PHE A 140 10.23 -11.08 -2.41
CA PHE A 140 10.57 -11.38 -3.79
C PHE A 140 10.33 -10.19 -4.73
N TRP A 141 9.41 -9.29 -4.40
CA TRP A 141 9.26 -8.03 -5.12
C TRP A 141 10.45 -7.10 -4.95
N LYS A 142 10.93 -6.90 -3.71
CA LYS A 142 12.11 -6.08 -3.44
C LYS A 142 13.41 -6.70 -3.96
N SER A 143 13.50 -8.03 -3.93
CA SER A 143 14.69 -8.78 -4.28
C SER A 143 14.30 -10.02 -5.09
N PRO A 144 14.08 -9.87 -6.41
CA PRO A 144 13.82 -11.01 -7.29
C PRO A 144 14.93 -12.07 -7.19
N PRO A 145 14.64 -13.36 -7.45
CA PRO A 145 15.67 -14.39 -7.48
C PRO A 145 16.77 -14.04 -8.48
N VAL A 146 18.03 -14.27 -8.13
CA VAL A 146 19.17 -14.06 -9.02
C VAL A 146 19.46 -15.35 -9.79
N PHE A 147 19.58 -15.24 -11.12
CA PHE A 147 19.95 -16.36 -11.98
C PHE A 147 21.03 -15.95 -12.96
N LYS A 148 22.14 -16.70 -12.99
CA LYS A 148 23.34 -16.40 -13.79
C LYS A 148 23.90 -14.98 -13.56
N GLY A 149 23.80 -14.48 -12.33
CA GLY A 149 24.35 -13.17 -11.93
C GLY A 149 23.38 -12.00 -12.06
N ASP A 150 22.23 -12.18 -12.69
CA ASP A 150 21.24 -11.13 -12.90
C ASP A 150 19.92 -11.40 -12.17
N PRO A 151 19.27 -10.38 -11.57
CA PRO A 151 17.92 -10.51 -11.05
C PRO A 151 16.95 -10.91 -12.15
N MET A 152 16.14 -11.94 -11.87
CA MET A 152 15.03 -12.35 -12.73
C MET A 152 14.00 -11.22 -12.84
N LYS A 153 13.35 -11.14 -13.99
CA LYS A 153 12.32 -10.13 -14.27
C LYS A 153 10.97 -10.65 -13.84
N PHE A 154 10.15 -9.76 -13.29
CA PHE A 154 8.74 -10.03 -13.09
C PHE A 154 8.00 -10.11 -14.42
N VAL A 155 7.15 -11.12 -14.55
CA VAL A 155 6.10 -11.19 -15.57
C VAL A 155 4.79 -10.72 -14.96
N THR A 156 4.42 -11.31 -13.82
CA THR A 156 3.23 -10.93 -13.04
C THR A 156 3.51 -11.04 -11.55
N ARG A 157 2.77 -10.25 -10.77
CA ARG A 157 2.92 -10.14 -9.33
C ARG A 157 1.61 -10.45 -8.60
N GLY A 158 1.69 -11.14 -7.49
CA GLY A 158 0.52 -11.62 -6.75
C GLY A 158 0.00 -10.63 -5.73
N LEU A 159 -1.28 -10.74 -5.40
CA LEU A 159 -1.89 -10.15 -4.22
C LEU A 159 -2.33 -11.27 -3.26
N PRO A 160 -2.64 -10.96 -1.98
CA PRO A 160 -3.29 -11.92 -1.08
C PRO A 160 -4.75 -12.22 -1.47
N PHE A 161 -5.23 -11.63 -2.57
CA PHE A 161 -6.56 -11.79 -3.12
C PHE A 161 -6.46 -12.31 -4.56
N GLY A 162 -7.33 -13.26 -4.93
CA GLY A 162 -7.40 -13.79 -6.29
C GLY A 162 -8.53 -13.14 -7.10
N HIS A 163 -8.38 -13.09 -8.41
CA HIS A 163 -9.32 -12.53 -9.39
C HIS A 163 -9.63 -11.06 -9.12
N MET A 164 -8.57 -10.24 -9.09
CA MET A 164 -8.66 -8.81 -8.82
C MET A 164 -8.57 -7.98 -10.10
N LYS A 165 -9.33 -6.89 -10.12
CA LYS A 165 -9.11 -5.73 -11.01
C LYS A 165 -8.68 -4.54 -10.16
N THR A 166 -7.72 -3.78 -10.66
CA THR A 166 -7.22 -2.58 -10.00
C THR A 166 -7.71 -1.35 -10.74
N TRP A 167 -8.34 -0.45 -9.99
CA TRP A 167 -8.92 0.79 -10.47
C TRP A 167 -8.26 1.97 -9.77
N TYR A 168 -8.25 3.11 -10.47
CA TYR A 168 -7.77 4.37 -9.93
C TYR A 168 -8.75 5.49 -10.25
N ALA A 169 -8.93 6.42 -9.32
CA ALA A 169 -9.59 7.69 -9.54
C ALA A 169 -8.81 8.84 -8.92
N VAL A 170 -8.95 10.00 -9.56
CA VAL A 170 -8.27 11.26 -9.23
C VAL A 170 -9.25 12.40 -9.12
N ASN A 171 -8.81 13.47 -8.48
CA ASN A 171 -9.54 14.73 -8.40
C ASN A 171 -10.92 14.58 -7.76
N ILE A 172 -11.09 13.57 -6.90
CA ILE A 172 -12.28 13.46 -6.07
C ILE A 172 -12.24 14.62 -5.07
N ALA A 173 -13.40 15.23 -4.80
CA ALA A 173 -13.49 16.34 -3.86
C ALA A 173 -12.87 15.97 -2.51
N ALA A 174 -11.97 16.83 -2.01
CA ALA A 174 -11.36 16.67 -0.71
C ALA A 174 -12.42 16.64 0.39
N MET A 175 -12.24 15.75 1.35
CA MET A 175 -13.13 15.59 2.50
C MET A 175 -12.34 15.09 3.70
N SER A 176 -12.96 15.06 4.88
CA SER A 176 -12.30 14.44 6.03
C SER A 176 -12.11 12.94 5.82
N ARG A 177 -11.08 12.36 6.44
CA ARG A 177 -10.85 10.90 6.42
C ARG A 177 -12.10 10.12 6.86
N ASP A 178 -12.80 10.58 7.89
CA ASP A 178 -14.01 9.91 8.40
C ASP A 178 -15.18 10.01 7.43
N GLU A 179 -15.33 11.14 6.73
CA GLU A 179 -16.33 11.28 5.68
C GLU A 179 -16.04 10.35 4.49
N LEU A 180 -14.77 10.25 4.10
CA LEU A 180 -14.31 9.30 3.08
C LEU A 180 -14.71 7.88 3.45
N ILE A 181 -14.31 7.39 4.63
CA ILE A 181 -14.62 6.03 5.10
C ILE A 181 -16.12 5.78 5.08
N ARG A 182 -16.93 6.70 5.64
CA ARG A 182 -18.39 6.59 5.62
C ARG A 182 -18.96 6.50 4.20
N LYS A 183 -18.46 7.29 3.26
CA LYS A 183 -18.92 7.22 1.86
C LYS A 183 -18.49 5.91 1.19
N ILE A 184 -17.30 5.38 1.49
CA ILE A 184 -16.87 4.07 0.99
C ILE A 184 -17.79 2.96 1.55
N ASP A 185 -18.20 3.05 2.81
CA ASP A 185 -19.12 2.10 3.42
C ASP A 185 -20.55 2.18 2.88
N ASN A 186 -20.99 3.37 2.50
CA ASN A 186 -22.30 3.56 1.87
C ASN A 186 -22.31 3.18 0.38
N ALA A 187 -21.17 3.27 -0.30
CA ALA A 187 -21.06 3.00 -1.74
C ALA A 187 -20.93 1.51 -2.08
N THR A 188 -20.85 0.62 -1.09
CA THR A 188 -20.25 -0.71 -1.27
C THR A 188 -21.02 -1.60 -2.25
N GLU A 189 -20.53 -1.68 -3.49
CA GLU A 189 -20.54 -2.92 -4.27
C GLU A 189 -19.72 -3.95 -3.46
N SER A 190 -20.27 -5.14 -3.21
CA SER A 190 -19.68 -6.24 -2.42
C SER A 190 -18.31 -6.76 -2.92
N GLU A 191 -17.74 -6.10 -3.92
CA GLU A 191 -16.56 -6.48 -4.68
C GLU A 191 -15.29 -5.76 -4.23
N MET A 192 -15.34 -4.63 -3.52
CA MET A 192 -14.13 -3.90 -3.10
C MET A 192 -13.38 -4.65 -1.99
N LYS A 193 -12.19 -5.19 -2.29
CA LYS A 193 -11.34 -5.94 -1.35
C LYS A 193 -10.36 -5.07 -0.60
N LEU A 194 -9.84 -4.03 -1.25
CA LEU A 194 -8.88 -3.10 -0.66
C LEU A 194 -9.04 -1.72 -1.31
N VAL A 195 -9.05 -0.67 -0.48
CA VAL A 195 -9.09 0.72 -0.91
C VAL A 195 -7.93 1.46 -0.26
N LEU A 196 -7.06 2.03 -1.10
CA LEU A 196 -5.99 2.93 -0.72
C LEU A 196 -6.40 4.36 -1.05
N ALA A 197 -6.16 5.28 -0.14
CA ALA A 197 -6.45 6.69 -0.35
C ALA A 197 -5.23 7.56 -0.06
N SER A 198 -5.02 8.57 -0.92
CA SER A 198 -4.04 9.61 -0.66
C SER A 198 -4.60 10.55 0.40
N LEU A 199 -3.88 10.69 1.50
CA LEU A 199 -4.20 11.59 2.59
C LEU A 199 -3.12 12.67 2.71
N TYR A 200 -3.51 13.80 3.29
CA TYR A 200 -2.58 14.84 3.68
C TYR A 200 -2.95 15.44 5.04
N GLN A 201 -1.95 16.00 5.70
CA GLN A 201 -2.13 16.81 6.90
C GLN A 201 -1.15 17.98 6.87
N VAL A 202 -1.63 19.15 7.29
CA VAL A 202 -0.78 20.32 7.49
C VAL A 202 -0.30 20.33 8.94
N LYS A 203 0.96 19.97 9.16
CA LYS A 203 1.60 20.09 10.47
C LYS A 203 1.60 21.55 10.92
N GLY A 204 1.34 21.75 12.21
CA GLY A 204 1.14 23.08 12.79
C GLY A 204 -0.31 23.56 12.75
N ILE A 205 -1.22 22.85 12.07
CA ILE A 205 -2.67 23.09 12.13
C ILE A 205 -3.34 21.94 12.88
N PRO A 206 -4.07 22.20 13.99
CA PRO A 206 -4.87 21.18 14.65
C PRO A 206 -5.93 20.62 13.70
N GLY A 207 -6.03 19.30 13.61
CA GLY A 207 -7.05 18.65 12.79
C GLY A 207 -6.64 17.23 12.35
N SER A 208 -7.64 16.48 11.91
CA SER A 208 -7.47 15.15 11.34
C SER A 208 -6.92 15.21 9.90
N PRO A 209 -6.32 14.12 9.40
CA PRO A 209 -5.97 14.00 8.00
C PRO A 209 -7.16 14.24 7.07
N MET A 210 -6.86 14.87 5.94
CA MET A 210 -7.80 15.15 4.87
C MET A 210 -7.50 14.24 3.70
N PHE A 211 -8.54 13.80 3.01
CA PHE A 211 -8.42 13.07 1.77
C PHE A 211 -7.99 14.00 0.63
N GLY A 212 -6.93 13.64 -0.07
CA GLY A 212 -6.27 14.45 -1.10
C GLY A 212 -6.89 14.36 -2.50
N GLY A 213 -7.81 13.43 -2.74
CA GLY A 213 -8.55 13.31 -4.00
C GLY A 213 -8.21 12.09 -4.86
N ASP A 214 -7.22 11.30 -4.46
CA ASP A 214 -6.72 10.16 -5.23
C ASP A 214 -6.96 8.83 -4.49
N VAL A 215 -7.52 7.83 -5.18
CA VAL A 215 -7.77 6.49 -4.61
C VAL A 215 -7.36 5.38 -5.57
N TYR A 216 -6.83 4.29 -4.99
CA TYR A 216 -6.70 2.99 -5.66
C TYR A 216 -7.67 2.00 -5.05
N ILE A 217 -8.35 1.23 -5.91
CA ILE A 217 -9.35 0.25 -5.50
C ILE A 217 -8.99 -1.09 -6.13
N HIS A 218 -8.76 -2.10 -5.31
CA HIS A 218 -8.70 -3.48 -5.73
C HIS A 218 -10.07 -4.13 -5.51
N SER A 219 -10.72 -4.53 -6.60
CA SER A 219 -12.04 -5.17 -6.56
C SER A 219 -11.96 -6.59 -7.09
N ALA A 220 -12.66 -7.51 -6.45
CA ALA A 220 -12.94 -8.82 -7.00
C ALA A 220 -13.69 -8.72 -8.32
N TYR A 221 -13.44 -9.65 -9.22
CA TYR A 221 -14.34 -9.95 -10.33
C TYR A 221 -14.68 -11.45 -10.32
N GLU A 222 -15.90 -11.80 -10.69
CA GLU A 222 -16.27 -13.19 -10.90
C GLU A 222 -15.82 -13.65 -12.29
N PRO A 223 -15.01 -14.72 -12.39
CA PRO A 223 -14.65 -15.31 -13.68
C PRO A 223 -15.89 -15.84 -14.39
N GLY A 224 -16.14 -15.41 -15.64
CA GLY A 224 -17.26 -15.88 -16.46
C GLY A 224 -18.33 -14.82 -16.76
N TYR A 225 -18.34 -13.71 -16.02
CA TYR A 225 -19.09 -12.52 -16.43
C TYR A 225 -18.17 -11.59 -17.24
N TYR A 226 -18.22 -11.71 -18.57
CA TYR A 226 -17.65 -10.73 -19.49
C TYR A 226 -18.44 -9.42 -19.42
N TYR A 227 -18.32 -8.70 -18.31
CA TYR A 227 -18.59 -7.27 -18.28
C TYR A 227 -17.29 -6.55 -18.57
N ASP A 228 -16.92 -6.57 -19.85
CA ASP A 228 -15.89 -5.70 -20.39
C ASP A 228 -16.57 -4.36 -20.73
N GLY A 229 -16.19 -3.29 -20.02
CA GLY A 229 -16.49 -1.93 -20.47
C GLY A 229 -17.57 -1.11 -19.75
N TYR A 230 -17.88 -1.33 -18.47
CA TYR A 230 -18.69 -0.33 -17.74
C TYR A 230 -17.83 0.70 -17.02
N ASP A 231 -18.17 1.97 -17.29
CA ASP A 231 -17.79 3.15 -16.53
C ASP A 231 -18.20 2.98 -15.07
N ARG A 232 -17.32 2.38 -14.27
CA ARG A 232 -17.49 2.42 -12.82
C ARG A 232 -17.25 3.85 -12.37
N SER A 233 -18.10 4.32 -11.48
CA SER A 233 -17.92 5.62 -10.84
C SER A 233 -17.76 5.42 -9.34
N PHE A 234 -16.80 6.12 -8.75
CA PHE A 234 -16.60 6.17 -7.32
C PHE A 234 -16.71 7.63 -6.87
N MET A 235 -17.69 7.90 -6.00
CA MET A 235 -18.00 9.25 -5.50
C MET A 235 -18.16 10.30 -6.62
N GLY A 236 -18.86 9.93 -7.69
CA GLY A 236 -19.09 10.80 -8.86
C GLY A 236 -17.89 10.95 -9.81
N SER A 237 -16.76 10.29 -9.51
CA SER A 237 -15.58 10.26 -10.39
C SER A 237 -15.49 8.95 -11.14
N ARG A 238 -15.21 8.98 -12.44
CA ARG A 238 -15.04 7.79 -13.26
C ARG A 238 -13.76 7.06 -12.87
N LEU A 239 -13.88 5.78 -12.51
CA LEU A 239 -12.77 4.88 -12.27
C LEU A 239 -12.11 4.52 -13.60
N LYS A 240 -10.77 4.59 -13.63
CA LYS A 240 -9.96 4.10 -14.73
C LYS A 240 -9.40 2.73 -14.34
N CYS A 241 -9.58 1.74 -15.20
CA CYS A 241 -8.89 0.46 -15.01
C CYS A 241 -7.40 0.68 -15.31
N VAL A 242 -6.54 0.23 -14.40
CA VAL A 242 -5.10 0.49 -14.49
C VAL A 242 -4.35 -0.76 -14.94
N ILE A 243 -4.77 -1.94 -14.48
CA ILE A 243 -4.15 -3.22 -14.79
C ILE A 243 -5.24 -4.29 -14.87
N HIS A 244 -5.23 -5.04 -15.97
CA HIS A 244 -6.00 -6.28 -16.12
C HIS A 244 -5.15 -7.48 -15.72
N THR A 245 -5.79 -8.44 -15.06
CA THR A 245 -5.27 -9.79 -14.85
C THR A 245 -5.88 -10.76 -15.84
#